data_AF-A0A7W9SR96-F1
#
_entry.id   AF-A0A7W9SR96-F1
#
_cell.length_a   1.000
_cell.length_b   1.000
_cell.length_c   1.000
_cell.angle_alpha   90.00
_cell.angle_beta   90.00
_cell.angle_gamma   90.00
#
_symmetry.space_group_name_H-M   'P 1'
#
loop_
_entity.id
_entity.type
_entity.pdbx_description
1 polymer ?
#
loop_
_entity_poly.entity_id
_entity_poly.type
_entity_poly.pdbx_seq_one_letter_code
_entity_poly.pdbx_strand_id
1 'polypeptide(L)'
;MPSEKAIKTYLEDTLQIGAHLYGIELSVVGTVQKQGETLWLVSRKTGERLPLVPLTQKVQWDTKGKCAAPLLDSERSTYARLQTLVGKPVTVTGPLRAGQLEVRLLSPLSSPLSKGTP
;
A
#
# COMPACT_ATOMS: atom_id res chain seq x y z
N MET A 1 -4.05 6.04 -15.38
CA MET A 1 -5.03 5.55 -14.39
C MET A 1 -6.03 6.65 -14.12
N PRO A 2 -7.31 6.34 -13.86
CA PRO A 2 -8.31 7.34 -13.49
C PRO A 2 -7.90 8.04 -12.19
N SER A 3 -8.20 9.34 -12.08
CA SER A 3 -7.91 10.11 -10.87
C SER A 3 -8.89 9.77 -9.75
N GLU A 4 -8.46 9.97 -8.49
CA GLU A 4 -9.32 9.83 -7.30
C GLU A 4 -10.63 10.61 -7.44
N LYS A 5 -10.54 11.82 -8.01
CA LYS A 5 -11.70 12.68 -8.31
C LYS A 5 -12.69 12.01 -9.28
N ALA A 6 -12.21 11.39 -10.35
CA ALA A 6 -13.07 10.73 -11.34
C ALA A 6 -13.81 9.51 -10.75
N ILE A 7 -13.13 8.73 -9.90
CA ILE A 7 -13.73 7.57 -9.21
C ILE A 7 -14.80 8.05 -8.22
N LYS A 8 -14.50 9.10 -7.45
CA LYS A 8 -15.45 9.68 -6.51
C LYS A 8 -16.73 10.17 -7.20
N THR A 9 -16.59 10.96 -8.27
CA THR A 9 -17.70 11.41 -9.11
C THR A 9 -18.57 10.26 -9.61
N TYR A 10 -17.97 9.16 -10.07
CA TYR A 10 -18.75 8.00 -10.52
C TYR A 10 -19.54 7.31 -9.39
N LEU A 11 -18.96 7.17 -8.21
CA LEU A 11 -19.63 6.57 -7.05
C LEU A 11 -20.82 7.41 -6.57
N GLU A 12 -20.63 8.72 -6.47
CA GLU A 12 -21.63 9.67 -5.95
C GLU A 12 -22.71 9.96 -7.00
N ASP A 13 -22.32 10.32 -8.23
CA ASP A 13 -23.26 10.86 -9.23
C ASP A 13 -23.89 9.77 -10.11
N THR A 14 -23.19 8.65 -10.36
CA THR A 14 -23.69 7.60 -11.27
C THR A 14 -24.34 6.45 -10.51
N LEU A 15 -23.71 5.96 -9.45
CA LEU A 15 -24.22 4.79 -8.74
C LEU A 15 -25.19 5.15 -7.62
N GLN A 16 -25.21 6.41 -7.14
CA GLN A 16 -26.06 6.89 -6.02
C GLN A 16 -25.99 6.00 -4.78
N ILE A 17 -24.87 5.32 -4.58
CA ILE A 17 -24.61 4.52 -3.39
C ILE A 17 -24.05 5.51 -2.37
N GLY A 18 -24.54 5.46 -1.11
CA GLY A 18 -23.94 6.19 0.01
C GLY A 18 -22.55 5.66 0.36
N ALA A 19 -21.62 5.71 -0.59
CA ALA A 19 -20.28 5.17 -0.53
C ALA A 19 -19.28 6.34 -0.57
N HIS A 20 -18.28 6.28 0.29
CA HIS A 20 -17.16 7.22 0.28
C HIS A 20 -15.89 6.50 -0.19
N LEU A 21 -15.17 7.12 -1.12
CA LEU A 21 -13.86 6.62 -1.54
C LEU A 21 -12.87 6.76 -0.39
N TYR A 22 -12.36 5.64 0.11
CA TYR A 22 -11.39 5.61 1.21
C TYR A 22 -9.96 5.90 0.73
N GLY A 23 -9.59 5.35 -0.42
CA GLY A 23 -8.27 5.46 -1.01
C GLY A 23 -8.14 4.51 -2.21
N ILE A 24 -7.04 4.65 -2.95
CA ILE A 24 -6.75 3.80 -4.12
C ILE A 24 -5.76 2.73 -3.69
N GLU A 25 -6.11 1.46 -3.89
CA GLU A 25 -5.18 0.35 -3.64
C GLU A 25 -4.01 0.42 -4.63
N LEU A 26 -2.78 0.54 -4.12
CA LEU A 26 -1.56 0.53 -4.91
C LEU A 26 -0.67 -0.64 -4.52
N SER A 27 0.04 -1.18 -5.50
CA SER A 27 1.15 -2.12 -5.30
C SER A 27 2.40 -1.52 -5.90
N VAL A 28 3.39 -1.23 -5.07
CA VAL A 28 4.61 -0.52 -5.45
C VAL A 28 5.82 -1.38 -5.14
N VAL A 29 6.66 -1.57 -6.15
CA VAL A 29 7.98 -2.21 -6.01
C VAL A 29 9.02 -1.14 -5.72
N GLY A 30 9.75 -1.29 -4.63
CA GLY A 30 10.73 -0.30 -4.21
C GLY A 30 11.72 -0.81 -3.17
N THR A 31 12.54 0.11 -2.66
CA THR A 31 13.45 -0.16 -1.54
C THR A 31 12.99 0.63 -0.33
N VAL A 32 12.94 -0.01 0.84
CA VAL A 32 12.57 0.67 2.09
C VAL A 32 13.75 1.51 2.57
N GLN A 33 13.50 2.77 2.90
CA GLN A 33 14.46 3.67 3.53
C GLN A 33 13.86 4.22 4.82
N LYS A 34 14.72 4.52 5.80
CA LYS A 34 14.32 5.20 7.04
C LYS A 34 14.94 6.60 7.05
N GLN A 35 14.13 7.62 7.32
CA GLN A 35 14.58 8.99 7.51
C GLN A 35 13.88 9.56 8.75
N GLY A 36 14.64 9.78 9.83
CA GLY A 36 14.05 10.01 11.15
C GLY A 36 13.18 8.82 11.55
N GLU A 37 11.97 9.08 12.05
CA GLU A 37 10.99 8.03 12.41
C GLU A 37 10.10 7.58 11.25
N THR A 38 10.25 8.19 10.07
CA THR A 38 9.42 7.89 8.91
C THR A 38 10.07 6.83 8.03
N LEU A 39 9.31 5.80 7.67
CA LEU A 39 9.68 4.87 6.62
C LEU A 39 9.22 5.40 5.26
N TRP A 40 10.08 5.26 4.27
CA TRP A 40 9.85 5.67 2.89
C TRP A 40 10.04 4.47 1.97
N LEU A 41 9.16 4.32 0.99
CA LEU A 41 9.38 3.44 -0.14
C LEU A 41 9.92 4.25 -1.30
N VAL A 42 11.12 3.93 -1.75
CA VAL A 42 11.68 4.51 -2.97
C VAL A 42 11.32 3.61 -4.14
N SER A 43 10.42 4.08 -5.01
CA SER A 43 9.96 3.37 -6.20
C SER A 43 11.14 2.96 -7.07
N ARG A 44 11.24 1.67 -7.39
CA ARG A 44 12.31 1.17 -8.27
C ARG A 44 12.16 1.69 -9.71
N LYS A 45 10.94 2.00 -10.14
CA LYS A 45 10.63 2.43 -11.51
C LYS A 45 10.85 3.92 -11.72
N THR A 46 10.41 4.74 -10.76
CA THR A 46 10.35 6.20 -10.90
C THR A 46 11.35 6.93 -10.02
N GLY A 47 11.91 6.28 -9.00
CA GLY A 47 12.74 6.93 -7.98
C GLY A 47 11.93 7.79 -6.99
N GLU A 48 10.62 7.93 -7.19
CA GLU A 48 9.75 8.69 -6.29
C GLU A 48 9.70 8.06 -4.90
N ARG A 49 9.57 8.91 -3.89
CA ARG A 49 9.52 8.51 -2.49
C ARG A 49 8.09 8.59 -2.00
N LEU A 50 7.57 7.48 -1.51
CA LEU A 50 6.26 7.38 -0.88
C LEU A 50 6.43 7.19 0.62
N PRO A 51 5.86 8.05 1.47
CA PRO A 51 5.84 7.84 2.90
C PRO A 51 4.94 6.64 3.22
N LEU A 52 5.44 5.77 4.09
CA LEU A 52 4.76 4.56 4.53
C LEU A 52 4.21 4.77 5.92
N VAL A 53 2.97 4.34 6.15
CA VAL A 53 2.31 4.43 7.45
C VAL A 53 1.62 3.12 7.83
N PRO A 54 1.36 2.85 9.12
CA PRO A 54 0.60 1.67 9.51
C PRO A 54 -0.82 1.69 8.94
N LEU A 55 -1.32 0.53 8.54
CA LEU A 55 -2.75 0.38 8.21
C LEU A 55 -3.57 0.45 9.51
N THR A 56 -4.38 1.50 9.64
CA THR A 56 -5.20 1.74 10.85
C THR A 56 -6.63 1.25 10.70
N GLN A 57 -7.14 1.17 9.47
CA GLN A 57 -8.49 0.72 9.17
C GLN A 57 -8.52 -0.06 7.86
N LYS A 58 -9.35 -1.10 7.83
CA LYS A 58 -9.60 -1.91 6.65
C LYS A 58 -11.04 -1.68 6.20
N VAL A 59 -11.20 -1.00 5.07
CA VAL A 59 -12.51 -0.78 4.46
C VAL A 59 -12.66 -1.73 3.27
N GLN A 60 -12.64 -3.04 3.57
CA GLN A 60 -12.93 -4.08 2.60
C GLN A 60 -14.25 -4.74 2.97
N TRP A 61 -15.25 -4.64 2.10
CA TRP A 61 -16.54 -5.29 2.33
C TRP A 61 -16.44 -6.79 2.02
N ASP A 62 -16.77 -7.63 2.99
CA ASP A 62 -16.98 -9.05 2.75
C ASP A 62 -18.39 -9.26 2.18
N THR A 63 -18.47 -9.65 0.91
CA THR A 63 -19.75 -9.88 0.24
C THR A 63 -20.48 -11.11 0.79
N LYS A 64 -19.76 -12.09 1.36
CA LYS A 64 -20.35 -13.27 1.98
C LYS A 64 -20.86 -12.95 3.39
N GLY A 65 -20.03 -12.32 4.21
CA GLY A 65 -20.36 -11.90 5.57
C GLY A 65 -21.29 -10.68 5.65
N LYS A 66 -21.48 -9.95 4.53
CA LYS A 66 -22.23 -8.69 4.44
C LYS A 66 -21.79 -7.67 5.50
N CYS A 67 -20.50 -7.62 5.78
CA CYS A 67 -19.92 -6.75 6.80
C CYS A 67 -18.52 -6.28 6.38
N ALA A 68 -17.96 -5.33 7.12
CA ALA A 68 -16.56 -4.95 6.94
C ALA A 68 -15.65 -6.11 7.39
N ALA A 69 -14.76 -6.55 6.52
CA ALA A 69 -13.77 -7.55 6.85
C ALA A 69 -12.81 -6.98 7.92
N PRO A 70 -12.57 -7.72 9.03
CA PRO A 70 -11.69 -7.25 10.07
C PRO A 70 -10.26 -7.16 9.55
N LEU A 71 -9.51 -6.21 10.11
CA LEU A 71 -8.07 -6.16 9.96
C LEU A 71 -7.46 -7.41 10.61
N LEU A 72 -6.64 -8.15 9.87
CA LEU A 72 -5.97 -9.36 10.34
C LEU A 72 -4.71 -9.01 11.14
N ASP A 73 -4.28 -9.89 12.04
CA ASP A 73 -3.05 -9.67 12.83
C ASP A 73 -1.78 -9.65 11.97
N SER A 74 -1.80 -10.42 10.87
CA SER A 74 -0.76 -10.37 9.84
C SER A 74 -0.69 -8.97 9.19
N GLU A 75 -1.82 -8.34 8.90
CA GLU A 75 -1.87 -6.98 8.35
C GLU A 75 -1.40 -5.95 9.39
N ARG A 76 -1.86 -6.04 10.64
CA ARG A 76 -1.41 -5.17 11.75
C ARG A 76 0.10 -5.17 11.94
N SER A 77 0.70 -6.35 11.90
CA SER A 77 2.15 -6.52 12.12
C SER A 77 3.00 -6.18 10.90
N THR A 78 2.40 -5.99 9.72
CA THR A 78 3.15 -5.78 8.48
C THR A 78 4.00 -4.51 8.52
N TYR A 79 3.49 -3.42 9.08
CA TYR A 79 4.27 -2.18 9.22
C TYR A 79 5.49 -2.35 10.15
N ALA A 80 5.33 -3.07 11.27
CA ALA A 80 6.44 -3.37 12.17
C ALA A 80 7.49 -4.27 11.49
N ARG A 81 7.06 -5.25 10.71
CA ARG A 81 7.95 -6.09 9.89
C ARG A 81 8.70 -5.26 8.84
N LEU A 82 8.09 -4.21 8.31
CA LEU A 82 8.76 -3.35 7.33
C LEU A 82 10.00 -2.63 7.91
N GLN A 83 9.98 -2.30 9.21
CA GLN A 83 11.12 -1.68 9.90
C GLN A 83 12.36 -2.58 9.88
N THR A 84 12.20 -3.90 9.81
CA THR A 84 13.33 -4.85 9.75
C THR A 84 13.87 -5.03 8.33
N LEU A 85 13.21 -4.45 7.32
CA LEU A 85 13.57 -4.55 5.90
C LEU A 85 14.18 -3.26 5.33
N VAL A 86 14.64 -2.34 6.18
CA VAL A 86 15.34 -1.13 5.74
C VAL A 86 16.54 -1.52 4.85
N GLY A 87 16.64 -0.88 3.70
CA GLY A 87 17.64 -1.16 2.66
C GLY A 87 17.34 -2.38 1.78
N LYS A 88 16.23 -3.10 2.01
CA LYS A 88 15.85 -4.28 1.20
C LYS A 88 14.83 -3.93 0.12
N PRO A 89 14.91 -4.59 -1.05
CA PRO A 89 13.88 -4.48 -2.08
C PRO A 89 12.62 -5.25 -1.65
N VAL A 90 11.47 -4.62 -1.81
CA VAL A 90 10.18 -5.15 -1.40
C VAL A 90 9.09 -4.73 -2.39
N THR A 91 8.01 -5.49 -2.42
CA THR A 91 6.71 -5.04 -2.92
C THR A 91 5.84 -4.69 -1.72
N VAL A 92 5.34 -3.46 -1.68
CA VAL A 92 4.36 -3.01 -0.68
C VAL A 92 3.03 -2.80 -1.36
N THR A 93 1.97 -3.35 -0.77
CA THR A 93 0.60 -3.16 -1.24
C THR A 93 -0.25 -2.56 -0.13
N GLY A 94 -1.08 -1.60 -0.50
CA GLY A 94 -2.06 -1.00 0.40
C GLY A 94 -2.71 0.25 -0.17
N PRO A 95 -3.64 0.88 0.56
CA PRO A 95 -4.31 2.08 0.10
C PRO A 95 -3.38 3.31 0.14
N LEU A 96 -3.36 4.07 -0.95
CA LEU A 96 -2.79 5.40 -1.01
C LEU A 96 -3.84 6.41 -0.56
N ARG A 97 -3.52 7.18 0.49
CA ARG A 97 -4.40 8.21 1.06
C ARG A 97 -3.59 9.45 1.42
N ALA A 98 -4.01 10.62 0.97
CA ALA A 98 -3.33 11.90 1.23
C ALA A 98 -1.81 11.85 0.94
N GLY A 99 -1.41 11.13 -0.12
CA GLY A 99 0.00 10.96 -0.50
C GLY A 99 0.79 9.96 0.33
N GLN A 100 0.16 9.24 1.27
CA GLN A 100 0.77 8.22 2.12
C GLN A 100 0.26 6.83 1.75
N LEU A 101 1.17 5.85 1.72
CA LEU A 101 0.82 4.45 1.45
C LEU A 101 0.67 3.72 2.78
N GLU A 102 -0.56 3.34 3.12
CA GLU A 102 -0.86 2.54 4.31
C GLU A 102 -0.45 1.09 4.05
N VAL A 103 0.45 0.55 4.85
CA VAL A 103 1.08 -0.76 4.58
C VAL A 103 0.13 -1.90 4.98
N ARG A 104 -0.44 -2.60 3.98
CA ARG A 104 -1.32 -3.77 4.20
C ARG A 104 -0.60 -5.09 4.00
N LEU A 105 0.04 -5.24 2.85
CA LEU A 105 0.78 -6.46 2.46
C LEU A 105 2.21 -6.11 2.09
N LEU A 106 3.07 -7.09 2.29
CA LEU A 106 4.50 -6.98 2.07
C LEU A 106 5.02 -8.29 1.49
N SER A 107 5.73 -8.20 0.38
CA SER A 107 6.46 -9.32 -0.20
C SER A 107 7.93 -8.93 -0.37
N PRO A 108 8.86 -9.55 0.37
CA PRO A 108 10.28 -9.39 0.09
C PRO A 108 10.56 -9.81 -1.35
N LEU A 109 11.33 -9.02 -2.08
CA LEU A 109 11.86 -9.45 -3.35
C LEU A 109 13.16 -10.20 -3.07
N SER A 110 13.24 -11.46 -3.51
CA SER A 110 14.53 -12.12 -3.63
C SER A 110 15.42 -11.22 -4.47
N SER A 111 16.61 -10.86 -3.97
CA SER A 111 17.59 -10.09 -4.73
C SER A 111 17.67 -10.66 -6.16
N PRO A 112 17.78 -9.83 -7.21
CA PRO A 112 18.06 -10.38 -8.52
C PRO A 112 19.32 -11.23 -8.39
N LEU A 113 19.20 -12.53 -8.72
CA LEU A 113 20.34 -13.37 -9.04
C LEU A 113 21.26 -12.51 -9.90
N SER A 114 22.42 -12.15 -9.36
CA SER A 114 23.49 -11.53 -10.12
C SER A 114 23.69 -12.41 -11.34
N LYS A 115 23.28 -11.93 -12.52
CA LYS A 115 23.62 -12.59 -13.77
C LYS A 115 25.13 -12.70 -13.77
N GLY A 116 25.60 -13.95 -13.85
CA GLY A 116 27.01 -14.25 -14.01
C GLY A 116 27.59 -13.43 -15.16
N THR A 117 28.79 -12.94 -14.92
CA THR A 117 29.75 -12.49 -15.94
C THR A 117 31.08 -13.05 -15.41
N PRO A 118 31.95 -13.62 -16.25
CA PRO A 118 32.10 -13.42 -17.69
C PRO A 118 31.61 -14.56 -18.58
#